data_AF-H0G3H9-F1
#
_entry.id   AF-H0G3H9-F1
#
_cell.length_a   1.000
_cell.length_b   1.000
_cell.length_c   1.000
_cell.angle_alpha   90.00
_cell.angle_beta   90.00
_cell.angle_gamma   90.00
#
_symmetry.space_group_name_H-M   'P 1'
#
loop_
_entity.id
_entity.type
_entity.pdbx_description
1 polymer ?
#
loop_
_entity_poly.entity_id
_entity_poly.type
_entity_poly.pdbx_seq_one_letter_code
_entity_poly.pdbx_strand_id
1 'polypeptide(L)'
;MEGKAAVRAKVLIADPDRPKRYRLAHSVPSLREAILGALCWGFAMALSAWLALWFRENDATFHLKSILGLYAWGGIVAWPLSLFAARCLSQNRPAETRFSAFFLCLAAGTIGTTAFLFALDYRTFYAQWHAMTGTRTWLFQFAFTSLAAFYQFLVLGVRLYLPLGAVALVATSLLLARSDARQRR
;
A
#
# COMPACT_ATOMS: atom_id res chain seq x y z
N MET A 1 -54.69 18.81 2.42
CA MET A 1 -53.60 18.12 3.15
C MET A 1 -52.54 17.49 2.21
N GLU A 2 -52.52 17.82 0.92
CA GLU A 2 -51.60 17.20 -0.06
C GLU A 2 -50.22 17.88 -0.19
N GLY A 3 -50.06 19.11 0.31
CA GLY A 3 -48.81 19.87 0.15
C GLY A 3 -47.63 19.40 1.00
N LYS A 4 -47.86 18.81 2.19
CA LYS A 4 -46.77 18.35 3.08
C LYS A 4 -46.17 17.00 2.66
N ALA A 5 -46.95 16.13 2.01
CA ALA A 5 -46.48 14.83 1.54
C ALA A 5 -45.56 14.96 0.31
N ALA A 6 -45.89 15.86 -0.61
CA ALA A 6 -45.06 16.13 -1.79
C ALA A 6 -43.70 16.77 -1.45
N VAL A 7 -43.65 17.63 -0.43
CA VAL A 7 -42.38 18.22 0.07
C VAL A 7 -41.52 17.16 0.74
N ARG A 8 -42.11 16.22 1.49
CA ARG A 8 -41.36 15.12 2.13
C ARG A 8 -40.83 14.09 1.13
N ALA A 9 -41.54 13.85 0.03
CA ALA A 9 -41.09 12.98 -1.05
C ALA A 9 -39.95 13.60 -1.87
N LYS A 10 -39.89 14.93 -1.99
CA LYS A 10 -38.80 15.64 -2.69
C LYS A 10 -37.52 15.76 -1.86
N VAL A 11 -37.60 15.67 -0.53
CA VAL A 11 -36.43 15.65 0.38
C VAL A 11 -35.66 14.32 0.34
N LEU A 12 -36.26 13.24 -0.18
CA LEU A 12 -35.55 11.97 -0.41
C LEU A 12 -34.92 11.84 -1.80
N ILE A 13 -35.18 12.79 -2.71
CA ILE A 13 -34.62 12.80 -4.06
C ILE A 13 -33.39 13.71 -4.04
N ALA A 14 -32.23 13.05 -4.00
CA ALA A 14 -30.90 13.61 -4.23
C ALA A 14 -30.53 14.81 -3.34
N ASP A 15 -29.91 14.51 -2.19
CA ASP A 15 -28.89 15.40 -1.65
C ASP A 15 -27.57 15.07 -2.37
N PRO A 16 -27.16 15.83 -3.41
CA PRO A 16 -25.90 15.62 -4.12
C PRO A 16 -24.67 15.88 -3.22
N ASP A 17 -24.89 16.48 -2.04
CA ASP A 17 -23.89 16.92 -1.09
C ASP A 17 -23.91 16.15 0.23
N ARG A 18 -24.39 14.89 0.22
CA ARG A 18 -24.10 13.94 1.31
C ARG A 18 -22.58 13.94 1.52
N PRO A 19 -22.05 14.56 2.60
CA PRO A 19 -20.83 15.35 2.44
C PRO A 19 -19.66 14.43 2.10
N LYS A 20 -18.84 14.81 1.11
CA LYS A 20 -17.58 14.12 0.75
C LYS A 20 -16.76 13.73 1.99
N ARG A 21 -16.85 14.53 3.07
CA ARG A 21 -16.29 14.27 4.40
C ARG A 21 -16.78 12.98 5.07
N TYR A 22 -18.07 12.65 5.00
CA TYR A 22 -18.63 11.41 5.56
C TYR A 22 -18.15 10.17 4.79
N ARG A 23 -17.91 10.33 3.48
CA ARG A 23 -17.37 9.29 2.59
C ARG A 23 -15.89 9.00 2.84
N LEU A 24 -15.11 10.04 3.15
CA LEU A 24 -13.70 9.92 3.55
C LEU A 24 -13.57 9.26 4.93
N ALA A 25 -14.41 9.65 5.90
CA ALA A 25 -14.40 9.06 7.23
C ALA A 25 -14.67 7.54 7.21
N HIS A 26 -15.58 7.07 6.35
CA HIS A 26 -15.85 5.63 6.17
C HIS A 26 -14.75 4.86 5.42
N SER A 27 -13.81 5.56 4.80
CA SER A 27 -12.69 4.93 4.07
C SER A 27 -11.49 4.68 4.97
N VAL A 28 -11.47 5.25 6.18
CA VAL A 28 -10.40 5.03 7.16
C VAL A 28 -10.52 3.61 7.74
N PRO A 29 -9.45 2.80 7.73
CA PRO A 29 -9.47 1.49 8.37
C PRO A 29 -9.65 1.63 9.89
N SER A 30 -10.37 0.68 10.49
CA SER A 30 -10.45 0.64 11.95
C SER A 30 -9.05 0.39 12.54
N LEU A 31 -8.77 0.89 13.74
CA LEU A 31 -7.44 0.74 14.34
C LEU A 31 -7.00 -0.73 14.43
N ARG A 32 -7.93 -1.62 14.79
CA ARG A 32 -7.69 -3.07 14.86
C ARG A 32 -7.35 -3.66 13.49
N GLU A 33 -8.08 -3.29 12.45
CA GLU A 33 -7.84 -3.75 11.08
C GLU A 33 -6.51 -3.20 10.53
N ALA A 34 -6.19 -1.95 10.86
CA ALA A 34 -4.93 -1.33 10.48
C ALA A 34 -3.74 -2.05 11.14
N ILE A 35 -3.78 -2.28 12.46
CA ILE A 35 -2.68 -2.91 13.20
C ILE A 35 -2.53 -4.39 12.84
N LEU A 36 -3.60 -5.18 12.99
CA LEU A 36 -3.51 -6.63 12.73
C LEU A 36 -3.19 -6.91 11.27
N GLY A 37 -3.86 -6.20 10.36
CA GLY A 37 -3.59 -6.37 8.94
C GLY A 37 -2.19 -5.91 8.55
N ALA A 38 -1.66 -4.83 9.13
CA ALA A 38 -0.28 -4.41 8.88
C ALA A 38 0.74 -5.44 9.36
N LEU A 39 0.56 -6.00 10.56
CA LEU A 39 1.44 -7.04 11.09
C LEU A 39 1.38 -8.32 10.26
N CYS A 40 0.18 -8.79 9.92
CA CYS A 40 0.01 -9.97 9.08
C CYS A 40 0.59 -9.76 7.67
N TRP A 41 0.36 -8.59 7.08
CA TRP A 41 0.86 -8.26 5.74
C TRP A 41 2.39 -8.11 5.73
N GLY A 42 2.96 -7.41 6.71
CA GLY A 42 4.42 -7.33 6.88
C GLY A 42 5.07 -8.70 7.06
N PHE A 43 4.50 -9.54 7.91
CA PHE A 43 4.99 -10.92 8.09
C PHE A 43 4.91 -11.72 6.78
N ALA A 44 3.81 -11.62 6.04
CA ALA A 44 3.66 -12.29 4.75
C ALA A 44 4.70 -11.82 3.71
N MET A 45 5.02 -10.52 3.68
CA MET A 45 6.04 -9.98 2.77
C MET A 45 7.45 -10.41 3.16
N ALA A 46 7.76 -10.43 4.45
CA ALA A 46 9.03 -10.97 4.95
C ALA A 46 9.16 -12.47 4.64
N LEU A 47 8.11 -13.25 4.87
CA LEU A 47 8.08 -14.68 4.56
C LEU A 47 8.25 -14.92 3.05
N SER A 48 7.61 -14.10 2.21
CA SER A 48 7.80 -14.17 0.76
C SER A 48 9.26 -13.92 0.37
N ALA A 49 9.89 -12.87 0.92
CA ALA A 49 11.27 -12.56 0.64
C ALA A 49 12.21 -13.67 1.10
N TRP A 50 11.97 -14.22 2.30
CA TRP A 50 12.73 -15.34 2.82
C TRP A 50 12.64 -16.58 1.94
N LEU A 51 11.44 -16.99 1.53
CA LEU A 51 11.26 -18.13 0.62
C LEU A 51 11.90 -17.89 -0.75
N ALA A 52 11.76 -16.69 -1.30
CA ALA A 52 12.36 -16.35 -2.59
C ALA A 52 13.89 -16.40 -2.54
N LEU A 53 14.51 -15.96 -1.43
CA LEU A 53 15.94 -16.09 -1.21
C LEU A 53 16.36 -17.55 -1.01
N TRP A 54 15.60 -18.30 -0.21
CA TRP A 54 15.84 -19.72 0.05
C TRP A 54 15.91 -20.53 -1.25
N PHE A 55 14.95 -20.33 -2.16
CA PHE A 55 14.92 -21.05 -3.43
C PHE A 55 15.99 -20.61 -4.45
N ARG A 56 16.56 -19.40 -4.30
CA ARG A 56 17.47 -18.83 -5.31
C ARG A 56 18.93 -18.87 -4.92
N GLU A 57 19.24 -18.59 -3.67
CA GLU A 57 20.61 -18.34 -3.24
C GLU A 57 21.13 -19.41 -2.26
N ASN A 58 20.28 -20.33 -1.77
CA ASN A 58 20.65 -21.43 -0.85
C ASN A 58 21.41 -21.03 0.44
N ASP A 59 21.69 -19.74 0.66
CA ASP A 59 22.53 -19.24 1.76
C ASP A 59 21.85 -18.13 2.58
N ALA A 60 22.10 -18.19 3.89
CA ALA A 60 21.83 -17.10 4.80
C ALA A 60 22.89 -16.00 4.60
N THR A 61 22.60 -15.04 3.73
CA THR A 61 23.49 -13.91 3.49
C THR A 61 23.62 -13.03 4.74
N PHE A 62 24.76 -12.37 4.91
CA PHE A 62 25.03 -11.44 6.04
C PHE A 62 23.94 -10.36 6.19
N HIS A 63 23.25 -10.03 5.09
CA HIS A 63 22.20 -9.02 5.04
C HIS A 63 20.78 -9.58 5.17
N LEU A 64 20.59 -10.88 5.41
CA LEU A 64 19.26 -11.51 5.47
C LEU A 64 18.32 -10.75 6.41
N LYS A 65 18.77 -10.44 7.64
CA LYS A 65 17.95 -9.70 8.61
C LYS A 65 17.51 -8.34 8.10
N SER A 66 18.41 -7.59 7.45
CA SER A 66 18.12 -6.28 6.88
C SER A 66 17.12 -6.37 5.72
N ILE A 67 17.27 -7.39 4.85
CA ILE A 67 16.34 -7.64 3.75
C ILE A 67 14.96 -7.99 4.30
N LEU A 68 14.86 -8.95 5.23
CA LEU A 68 13.57 -9.33 5.82
C LEU A 68 12.90 -8.14 6.54
N GLY A 69 13.69 -7.35 7.27
CA GLY A 69 13.23 -6.12 7.91
C GLY A 69 12.67 -5.10 6.91
N LEU A 70 13.36 -4.88 5.78
CA LEU A 70 12.92 -3.98 4.71
C LEU A 70 11.55 -4.39 4.13
N TYR A 71 11.37 -5.69 3.83
CA TYR A 71 10.10 -6.21 3.30
C TYR A 71 8.98 -6.19 4.34
N ALA A 72 9.31 -6.51 5.60
CA ALA A 72 8.35 -6.44 6.72
C ALA A 72 7.82 -5.01 6.90
N TRP A 73 8.72 -4.03 7.06
CA TRP A 73 8.36 -2.63 7.26
C TRP A 73 7.65 -2.04 6.06
N GLY A 74 8.10 -2.40 4.86
CA GLY A 74 7.42 -2.01 3.63
C GLY A 74 5.97 -2.48 3.59
N GLY A 75 5.70 -3.74 3.97
CA GLY A 75 4.35 -4.26 4.11
C GLY A 75 3.55 -3.56 5.21
N ILE A 76 4.12 -3.41 6.41
CA ILE A 76 3.45 -2.77 7.57
C ILE A 76 2.97 -1.36 7.21
N VAL A 77 3.82 -0.55 6.60
CA VAL A 77 3.49 0.84 6.24
C VAL A 77 2.56 0.89 5.02
N ALA A 78 2.75 0.00 4.04
CA ALA A 78 1.90 -0.06 2.86
C ALA A 78 0.44 -0.40 3.19
N TRP A 79 0.20 -1.25 4.19
CA TRP A 79 -1.13 -1.76 4.51
C TRP A 79 -2.20 -0.66 4.73
N PRO A 80 -2.07 0.23 5.73
CA PRO A 80 -3.08 1.26 5.99
C PRO A 80 -3.23 2.24 4.82
N LEU A 81 -2.13 2.59 4.14
CA LEU A 81 -2.13 3.50 2.99
C LEU A 81 -2.90 2.88 1.81
N SER A 82 -2.64 1.61 1.53
CA SER A 82 -3.27 0.87 0.44
C SER A 82 -4.75 0.63 0.71
N LEU A 83 -5.12 0.29 1.94
CA LEU A 83 -6.53 0.11 2.33
C LEU A 83 -7.31 1.40 2.18
N PHE A 84 -6.76 2.52 2.66
CA PHE A 84 -7.41 3.82 2.55
C PHE A 84 -7.61 4.20 1.07
N ALA A 85 -6.56 4.09 0.26
CA ALA A 85 -6.62 4.39 -1.18
C ALA A 85 -7.62 3.49 -1.90
N ALA A 86 -7.57 2.17 -1.67
CA ALA A 86 -8.49 1.21 -2.29
C ALA A 86 -9.95 1.50 -1.93
N ARG A 87 -10.25 1.79 -0.66
CA ARG A 87 -11.60 2.12 -0.21
C ARG A 87 -12.13 3.43 -0.77
N CYS A 88 -11.26 4.40 -1.05
CA CYS A 88 -11.63 5.62 -1.74
C CYS A 88 -11.99 5.34 -3.22
N LEU A 89 -11.23 4.48 -3.89
CA LEU A 89 -11.45 4.12 -5.29
C LEU A 89 -12.62 3.15 -5.51
N SER A 90 -12.92 2.31 -4.51
CA SER A 90 -13.91 1.24 -4.59
C SER A 90 -15.35 1.66 -4.23
N GLN A 91 -15.55 2.93 -3.84
CA GLN A 91 -16.86 3.42 -3.36
C GLN A 91 -17.96 3.30 -4.43
N ASN A 92 -19.06 2.65 -4.07
CA ASN A 92 -20.23 2.43 -4.94
C ASN A 92 -19.86 1.74 -6.27
N ARG A 93 -18.82 0.92 -6.27
CA ARG A 93 -18.36 0.18 -7.46
C ARG A 93 -18.77 -1.30 -7.41
N PRO A 94 -18.91 -1.97 -8.57
CA PRO A 94 -19.17 -3.40 -8.64
C PRO A 94 -17.97 -4.21 -8.13
N ALA A 95 -18.19 -5.51 -7.85
CA ALA A 95 -17.22 -6.36 -7.15
C ALA A 95 -15.85 -6.43 -7.85
N GLU A 96 -15.84 -6.47 -9.18
CA GLU A 96 -14.66 -6.55 -10.05
C GLU A 96 -13.78 -5.30 -9.89
N THR A 97 -14.40 -4.12 -9.87
CA THR A 97 -13.70 -2.85 -9.67
C THR A 97 -13.12 -2.75 -8.26
N ARG A 98 -13.81 -3.29 -7.26
CA ARG A 98 -13.32 -3.28 -5.86
C ARG A 98 -12.12 -4.19 -5.71
N PHE A 99 -12.19 -5.40 -6.26
CA PHE A 99 -11.03 -6.30 -6.33
C PHE A 99 -9.85 -5.61 -7.00
N SER A 100 -10.07 -4.99 -8.16
CA SER A 100 -9.03 -4.26 -8.90
C SER A 100 -8.43 -3.11 -8.07
N ALA A 101 -9.27 -2.35 -7.37
CA ALA A 101 -8.82 -1.28 -6.49
C ALA A 101 -7.93 -1.82 -5.35
N PHE A 102 -8.37 -2.87 -4.65
CA PHE A 102 -7.56 -3.48 -3.59
C PHE A 102 -6.27 -4.09 -4.13
N PHE A 103 -6.33 -4.79 -5.27
CA PHE A 103 -5.17 -5.41 -5.90
C PHE A 103 -4.13 -4.37 -6.31
N LEU A 104 -4.54 -3.35 -7.07
CA LEU A 104 -3.64 -2.31 -7.55
C LEU A 104 -3.08 -1.46 -6.42
N CYS A 105 -3.90 -1.06 -5.44
CA CYS A 105 -3.43 -0.27 -4.32
C CYS A 105 -2.49 -1.07 -3.41
N LEU A 106 -2.79 -2.34 -3.10
CA LEU A 106 -1.87 -3.17 -2.30
C LEU A 106 -0.57 -3.46 -3.04
N ALA A 107 -0.63 -3.75 -4.35
CA ALA A 107 0.57 -3.99 -5.14
C ALA A 107 1.45 -2.73 -5.22
N ALA A 108 0.88 -1.61 -5.69
CA ALA A 108 1.60 -0.35 -5.86
C ALA A 108 2.06 0.23 -4.51
N GLY A 109 1.22 0.13 -3.47
CA GLY A 109 1.56 0.56 -2.12
C GLY A 109 2.69 -0.27 -1.54
N THR A 110 2.62 -1.59 -1.62
CA THR A 110 3.68 -2.48 -1.09
C THR A 110 5.01 -2.25 -1.82
N ILE A 111 4.99 -2.30 -3.15
CA ILE A 111 6.20 -2.09 -3.96
C ILE A 111 6.75 -0.68 -3.74
N GLY A 112 5.88 0.34 -3.81
CA GLY A 112 6.28 1.74 -3.69
C GLY A 112 6.84 2.07 -2.30
N THR A 113 6.20 1.59 -1.23
CA THR A 113 6.69 1.81 0.13
C THR A 113 8.00 1.08 0.40
N THR A 114 8.14 -0.19 -0.02
CA THR A 114 9.41 -0.90 0.15
C THR A 114 10.53 -0.26 -0.68
N ALA A 115 10.25 0.12 -1.92
CA ALA A 115 11.21 0.84 -2.77
C ALA A 115 11.61 2.20 -2.18
N PHE A 116 10.68 2.91 -1.57
CA PHE A 116 10.95 4.17 -0.87
C PHE A 116 11.84 3.96 0.36
N LEU A 117 11.54 2.98 1.21
CA LEU A 117 12.38 2.63 2.36
C LEU A 117 13.80 2.23 1.93
N PHE A 118 13.90 1.42 0.86
CA PHE A 118 15.18 1.07 0.25
C PHE A 118 15.94 2.32 -0.22
N ALA A 119 15.26 3.23 -0.92
CA ALA A 119 15.86 4.46 -1.41
C ALA A 119 16.36 5.37 -0.26
N LEU A 120 15.65 5.42 0.88
CA LEU A 120 16.10 6.15 2.06
C LEU A 120 17.37 5.56 2.67
N ASP A 121 17.42 4.23 2.82
CA ASP A 121 18.60 3.52 3.34
C ASP A 121 19.81 3.72 2.41
N TYR A 122 19.60 3.48 1.11
CA TYR A 122 20.60 3.68 0.06
C TYR A 122 21.12 5.12 0.04
N ARG A 123 20.22 6.12 0.05
CA ARG A 123 20.59 7.54 0.06
C ARG A 123 21.34 7.96 1.32
N THR A 124 21.07 7.32 2.46
CA THR A 124 21.77 7.56 3.72
C THR A 124 23.21 7.06 3.64
N PHE A 125 23.42 5.85 3.09
CA PHE A 125 24.75 5.32 2.84
C PHE A 125 25.57 6.24 1.91
N TYR A 126 24.96 6.72 0.82
CA TYR A 126 25.64 7.60 -0.13
C TYR A 126 25.77 9.07 0.31
N ALA A 127 25.16 9.46 1.45
CA ALA A 127 25.13 10.85 1.91
C ALA A 127 26.51 11.47 2.13
N GLN A 128 27.49 10.67 2.53
CA GLN A 128 28.86 11.11 2.82
C GLN A 128 29.63 11.62 1.60
N TRP A 129 29.23 11.24 0.38
CA TRP A 129 29.83 11.71 -0.88
C TRP A 129 29.03 12.85 -1.53
N HIS A 130 27.99 13.33 -0.87
CA HIS A 130 27.18 14.43 -1.39
C HIS A 130 27.71 15.79 -0.92
N ALA A 131 27.42 16.82 -1.71
CA ALA A 131 27.69 18.21 -1.36
C ALA A 131 26.92 18.62 -0.09
N MET A 132 27.22 19.81 0.44
CA MET A 132 26.52 20.33 1.61
C MET A 132 25.01 20.47 1.35
N THR A 133 24.20 20.06 2.33
CA THR A 133 22.74 20.13 2.28
C THR A 133 22.25 21.54 1.96
N GLY A 134 21.22 21.64 1.11
CA GLY A 134 20.64 22.91 0.68
C GLY A 134 21.29 23.55 -0.55
N THR A 135 22.41 23.02 -1.03
CA THR A 135 23.00 23.46 -2.31
C THR A 135 22.24 22.86 -3.51
N ARG A 136 22.30 23.55 -4.67
CA ARG A 136 21.72 23.04 -5.92
C ARG A 136 22.31 21.68 -6.32
N THR A 137 23.61 21.48 -6.11
CA THR A 137 24.29 20.20 -6.36
C THR A 137 23.75 19.08 -5.47
N TRP A 138 23.59 19.34 -4.18
CA TRP A 138 23.01 18.38 -3.25
C TRP A 138 21.59 17.98 -3.63
N LEU A 139 20.78 18.92 -4.14
CA LEU A 139 19.41 18.62 -4.58
C LEU A 139 19.40 17.63 -5.75
N PHE A 140 20.25 17.84 -6.76
CA PHE A 140 20.39 16.90 -7.87
C PHE A 140 20.89 15.53 -7.40
N GLN A 141 21.94 15.53 -6.57
CA GLN A 141 22.48 14.31 -5.97
C GLN A 141 21.42 13.56 -5.16
N PHE A 142 20.61 14.27 -4.37
CA PHE A 142 19.51 13.68 -3.61
C PHE A 142 18.48 13.03 -4.54
N ALA A 143 18.03 13.75 -5.56
CA ALA A 143 17.02 13.26 -6.49
C ALA A 143 17.51 12.04 -7.29
N PHE A 144 18.69 12.13 -7.93
CA PHE A 144 19.19 11.07 -8.80
C PHE A 144 19.61 9.82 -8.02
N THR A 145 20.24 9.95 -6.85
CA THR A 145 20.60 8.79 -6.01
C THR A 145 19.34 8.07 -5.52
N SER A 146 18.31 8.81 -5.08
CA SER A 146 17.06 8.21 -4.61
C SER A 146 16.28 7.56 -5.75
N LEU A 147 16.22 8.20 -6.92
CA LEU A 147 15.52 7.66 -8.09
C LEU A 147 16.22 6.41 -8.66
N ALA A 148 17.55 6.42 -8.70
CA ALA A 148 18.35 5.26 -9.09
C ALA A 148 18.12 4.08 -8.14
N ALA A 149 18.14 4.32 -6.82
CA ALA A 149 17.83 3.30 -5.82
C ALA A 149 16.42 2.74 -5.98
N PHE A 150 15.43 3.61 -6.19
CA PHE A 150 14.05 3.20 -6.44
C PHE A 150 13.95 2.29 -7.68
N TYR A 151 14.58 2.67 -8.79
CA TYR A 151 14.65 1.85 -10.00
C TYR A 151 15.36 0.51 -9.77
N GLN A 152 16.50 0.51 -9.07
CA GLN A 152 17.22 -0.72 -8.72
C GLN A 152 16.33 -1.70 -7.95
N PHE A 153 15.55 -1.20 -6.98
CA PHE A 153 14.59 -2.03 -6.26
C PHE A 153 13.50 -2.59 -7.19
N LEU A 154 12.98 -1.79 -8.12
CA LEU A 154 11.97 -2.28 -9.07
C LEU A 154 12.50 -3.45 -9.91
N VAL A 155 13.76 -3.39 -10.35
CA VAL A 155 14.37 -4.42 -11.18
C VAL A 155 14.76 -5.66 -10.36
N LEU A 156 15.37 -5.47 -9.18
CA LEU A 156 16.01 -6.55 -8.42
C LEU A 156 15.23 -7.00 -7.19
N GLY A 157 14.46 -6.11 -6.58
CA GLY A 157 13.71 -6.34 -5.35
C GLY A 157 12.33 -6.93 -5.58
N VAL A 158 11.61 -6.50 -6.63
CA VAL A 158 10.23 -6.96 -6.87
C VAL A 158 10.12 -8.48 -6.99
N ARG A 159 11.14 -9.11 -7.59
CA ARG A 159 11.21 -10.57 -7.73
C ARG A 159 11.23 -11.34 -6.40
N LEU A 160 11.51 -10.72 -5.26
CA LEU A 160 11.45 -11.36 -3.94
C LEU A 160 10.02 -11.43 -3.37
N TYR A 161 9.05 -10.75 -3.98
CA TYR A 161 7.63 -10.98 -3.68
C TYR A 161 7.07 -12.23 -4.37
N LEU A 162 7.83 -12.92 -5.21
CA LEU A 162 7.33 -14.04 -6.00
C LEU A 162 7.90 -15.39 -5.52
N PRO A 163 7.08 -16.46 -5.49
CA PRO A 163 5.65 -16.48 -5.86
C PRO A 163 4.70 -16.12 -4.70
N LEU A 164 5.13 -16.27 -3.44
CA LEU A 164 4.23 -16.22 -2.28
C LEU A 164 3.50 -14.87 -2.13
N GLY A 165 4.20 -13.75 -2.29
CA GLY A 165 3.61 -12.42 -2.21
C GLY A 165 2.52 -12.18 -3.27
N ALA A 166 2.63 -12.75 -4.47
CA ALA A 166 1.56 -12.67 -5.47
C ALA A 166 0.31 -13.46 -5.06
N VAL A 167 0.48 -14.66 -4.49
CA VAL A 167 -0.64 -15.46 -3.95
C VAL A 167 -1.30 -14.71 -2.79
N ALA A 168 -0.50 -14.18 -1.86
CA ALA A 168 -0.99 -13.40 -0.73
C ALA A 168 -1.74 -12.13 -1.18
N LEU A 169 -1.24 -11.45 -2.23
CA LEU A 169 -1.88 -10.29 -2.83
C LEU A 169 -3.26 -10.65 -3.38
N VAL A 170 -3.37 -11.65 -4.25
CA VAL A 170 -4.65 -12.06 -4.83
C VAL A 170 -5.64 -12.48 -3.73
N ALA A 171 -5.22 -13.34 -2.81
CA ALA A 171 -6.06 -13.83 -1.72
C ALA A 171 -6.58 -12.68 -0.85
N THR A 172 -5.68 -11.78 -0.43
CA THR A 172 -6.03 -10.64 0.42
C THR A 172 -6.93 -9.64 -0.31
N SER A 173 -6.68 -9.35 -1.58
CA SER A 173 -7.54 -8.48 -2.39
C SER A 173 -8.96 -9.04 -2.54
N LEU A 174 -9.11 -10.36 -2.72
CA LEU A 174 -10.42 -11.01 -2.75
C LEU A 174 -11.14 -10.93 -1.40
N LEU A 175 -10.43 -11.19 -0.29
CA LEU A 175 -10.99 -11.12 1.06
C LEU A 175 -11.44 -9.70 1.41
N LEU A 176 -10.65 -8.69 1.08
CA LEU A 176 -10.98 -7.29 1.32
C LEU A 176 -12.14 -6.80 0.46
N ALA A 177 -12.15 -7.13 -0.84
CA ALA A 177 -13.25 -6.77 -1.73
C ALA A 177 -14.60 -7.35 -1.26
N ARG A 178 -14.60 -8.60 -0.76
CA ARG A 178 -15.78 -9.25 -0.18
C ARG A 178 -16.21 -8.64 1.16
N SER A 179 -15.25 -8.31 2.02
CA SER A 179 -15.54 -7.78 3.36
C SER A 179 -16.07 -6.35 3.31
N ASP A 180 -15.46 -5.51 2.48
CA ASP A 180 -15.96 -4.16 2.17
C ASP A 180 -17.38 -4.25 1.58
N ALA A 181 -17.71 -5.31 0.82
CA ALA A 181 -19.06 -5.50 0.26
C ALA A 181 -20.11 -5.78 1.32
N ARG A 182 -19.77 -6.60 2.32
CA ARG A 182 -20.66 -6.90 3.44
C ARG A 182 -20.87 -5.70 4.34
N GLN A 183 -19.83 -4.91 4.61
CA GLN A 183 -19.91 -3.75 5.50
C GLN A 183 -20.75 -2.59 4.94
N ARG A 184 -21.02 -2.59 3.63
CA ARG A 184 -21.78 -1.53 2.94
C ARG A 184 -23.19 -1.95 2.52
N ARG A 185 -23.59 -3.20 2.80
CA ARG A 185 -24.99 -3.64 2.69
C ARG A 185 -25.69 -3.38 4.02
#